data_AF-A0A6N8H2D7-F1
#
_entry.id   AF-A0A6N8H2D7-F1
#
_cell.length_a   1.000
_cell.length_b   1.000
_cell.length_c   1.000
_cell.angle_alpha   90.00
_cell.angle_beta   90.00
_cell.angle_gamma   90.00
#
_symmetry.space_group_name_H-M   'P 1'
#
loop_
_entity.id
_entity.type
_entity.pdbx_description
1 polymer ?
#
loop_
_entity_poly.entity_id
_entity_poly.type
_entity_poly.pdbx_seq_one_letter_code
_entity_poly.pdbx_strand_id
1 'polypeptide(L)' 'MQLLKQKISAANLTVDELAIQIGMNPSTFYRKTKNGLDAFTVGEMHSLVDALKLSGKEAKDIFLS' A
#
# COMPACT_ATOMS: atom_id res chain seq x y z
N MET A 1 -9.55 0.34 -0.35
CA MET A 1 -8.76 1.56 0.01
C MET A 1 -8.71 1.80 1.52
N GLN A 2 -9.83 1.87 2.25
CA GLN A 2 -9.87 2.15 3.70
C GLN A 2 -8.97 1.22 4.55
N LEU A 3 -9.00 -0.09 4.28
CA LEU A 3 -8.16 -1.08 4.97
C LEU A 3 -6.65 -0.81 4.83
N LEU A 4 -6.17 -0.46 3.63
CA LEU A 4 -4.76 -0.14 3.41
C LEU A 4 -4.33 1.07 4.26
N LYS A 5 -5.11 2.16 4.25
CA LYS A 5 -4.84 3.35 5.08
C LYS A 5 -4.82 3.03 6.58
N GLN A 6 -5.73 2.16 7.03
CA GLN A 6 -5.75 1.71 8.43
C GLN A 6 -4.48 0.94 8.79
N LYS A 7 -3.98 0.06 7.89
CA LYS A 7 -2.73 -0.67 8.11
C LYS A 7 -1.51 0.25 8.12
N ILE A 8 -1.48 1.24 7.23
CA ILE A 8 -0.43 2.27 7.20
C ILE A 8 -0.39 3.04 8.53
N SER A 9 -1.55 3.52 8.98
CA SER A 9 -1.65 4.24 10.26
C SER A 9 -1.31 3.35 11.45
N ALA A 10 -1.69 2.07 11.44
CA ALA A 10 -1.36 1.12 12.50
C ALA A 10 0.14 0.79 12.55
N ALA A 11 0.85 0.95 11.44
CA ALA A 11 2.30 0.82 11.35
C ALA A 11 3.05 2.10 11.75
N ASN A 12 2.36 3.16 12.21
CA ASN A 12 2.93 4.49 12.46
C ASN A 12 3.68 5.07 11.26
N LEU A 13 3.26 4.72 10.05
CA LEU A 13 3.81 5.27 8.82
C LEU A 13 2.81 6.25 8.21
N THR A 14 3.33 7.27 7.55
CA THR A 14 2.56 8.08 6.61
C THR A 14 2.55 7.42 5.23
N VAL A 15 1.60 7.85 4.40
CA VAL A 15 1.52 7.43 3.00
C VAL A 15 2.81 7.78 2.23
N ASP A 16 3.40 8.94 2.54
CA ASP A 16 4.59 9.44 1.87
C ASP A 16 5.84 8.65 2.30
N GLU A 17 6.00 8.37 3.59
CA GLU A 17 7.09 7.54 4.11
C GLU A 17 7.03 6.13 3.51
N LEU A 18 5.84 5.54 3.44
CA LEU A 18 5.67 4.22 2.83
C LEU A 18 6.01 4.25 1.34
N ALA A 19 5.57 5.28 0.61
CA ALA A 19 5.90 5.44 -0.80
C ALA A 19 7.42 5.48 -1.00
N ILE A 20 8.12 6.29 -0.20
CA ILE A 20 9.59 6.37 -0.24
C ILE A 20 10.23 5.02 0.08
N GLN A 21 9.73 4.32 1.10
CA GLN A 21 10.24 3.01 1.53
C GLN A 21 10.13 1.94 0.43
N ILE A 22 9.05 1.97 -0.38
CA ILE A 22 8.88 1.06 -1.52
C ILE A 22 9.50 1.58 -2.82
N GLY A 23 10.27 2.68 -2.79
CA GLY A 23 10.90 3.27 -3.97
C GLY A 23 9.94 3.98 -4.92
N MET A 24 8.76 4.38 -4.45
CA MET A 24 7.75 5.09 -5.22
C MET A 24 7.72 6.58 -4.89
N ASN A 25 7.57 7.42 -5.90
CA ASN A 25 7.31 8.84 -5.68
C ASN A 25 5.96 9.05 -4.94
N PRO A 26 5.91 9.85 -3.85
CA PRO A 26 4.69 10.07 -3.07
C PRO A 26 3.49 10.57 -3.90
N SER A 27 3.70 11.45 -4.89
CA SER A 27 2.63 11.91 -5.78
C SER A 27 2.08 10.79 -6.67
N THR A 28 2.95 9.85 -7.09
CA THR A 28 2.53 8.66 -7.83
C THR A 28 1.73 7.73 -6.93
N PHE A 29 2.19 7.50 -5.70
CA PHE A 29 1.48 6.68 -4.72
C PHE A 29 0.09 7.27 -4.41
N TYR A 30 0.01 8.58 -4.19
CA TYR A 30 -1.24 9.29 -3.97
C TYR A 30 -2.19 9.15 -5.16
N ARG A 31 -1.69 9.33 -6.39
CA ARG A 31 -2.52 9.16 -7.60
C ARG A 31 -3.02 7.73 -7.74
N LYS A 32 -2.17 6.72 -7.47
CA LYS A 32 -2.58 5.31 -7.48
C LYS A 32 -3.65 5.02 -6.43
N THR A 33 -3.42 5.42 -5.17
CA THR A 33 -4.42 5.26 -4.10
C THR A 33 -5.73 5.99 -4.37
N LYS A 34 -5.71 7.11 -5.11
CA LYS A 34 -6.93 7.81 -5.56
C LYS A 34 -7.64 7.07 -6.70
N ASN A 35 -6.88 6.52 -7.65
CA ASN A 35 -7.43 5.83 -8.83
C ASN A 35 -7.93 4.42 -8.51
N GLY A 36 -7.47 3.81 -7.41
CA GLY A 36 -7.87 2.48 -6.99
C GLY A 36 -6.67 1.59 -6.69
N LEU A 37 -6.91 0.48 -5.99
CA LEU A 37 -5.83 -0.45 -5.64
C LEU A 37 -5.34 -1.27 -6.84
N ASP A 38 -6.12 -1.32 -7.91
CA ASP A 38 -5.80 -1.86 -9.24
C ASP A 38 -4.74 -1.06 -10.01
N ALA A 39 -4.52 0.21 -9.64
CA ALA A 39 -3.45 1.03 -10.21
C ALA A 39 -2.04 0.60 -9.75
N PHE A 40 -1.95 -0.28 -8.75
CA PHE A 40 -0.70 -0.89 -8.30
C PHE A 40 -0.38 -2.13 -9.14
N THR A 41 0.87 -2.26 -9.51
CA THR A 41 1.40 -3.49 -10.12
C THR A 41 1.59 -4.55 -9.05
N VAL A 42 1.64 -5.83 -9.47
CA VAL A 42 1.89 -6.96 -8.56
C VAL A 42 3.21 -6.76 -7.78
N GLY A 43 4.26 -6.23 -8.41
CA GLY A 43 5.53 -5.92 -7.73
C GLY A 43 5.36 -4.88 -6.63
N GLU A 44 4.64 -3.79 -6.89
CA GLU A 44 4.38 -2.75 -5.87
C GLU A 44 3.50 -3.27 -4.75
N MET A 45 2.52 -4.14 -5.04
CA MET A 45 1.71 -4.80 -4.02
C MET A 45 2.58 -5.68 -3.11
N HIS A 46 3.51 -6.45 -3.67
CA HIS A 46 4.47 -7.23 -2.87
C HIS A 46 5.34 -6.33 -1.99
N SER A 47 5.90 -5.24 -2.53
CA SER A 47 6.68 -4.29 -1.73
C SER A 47 5.86 -3.67 -0.60
N LEU A 48 4.56 -3.41 -0.81
CA LEU A 48 3.67 -2.92 0.23
C LEU A 48 3.38 -3.96 1.31
N VAL A 49 3.15 -5.21 0.91
CA VAL A 49 2.95 -6.33 1.83
C VAL A 49 4.19 -6.52 2.71
N ASP A 50 5.38 -6.46 2.12
CA ASP A 50 6.64 -6.61 2.84
C ASP A 50 6.90 -5.42 3.78
N ALA A 51 6.71 -4.18 3.31
CA ALA A 51 6.92 -2.97 4.11
C ALA A 51 5.97 -2.86 5.30
N LEU A 52 4.71 -3.25 5.12
CA LEU A 52 3.67 -3.23 6.16
C LEU A 52 3.59 -4.55 6.95
N LYS A 53 4.43 -5.54 6.63
CA LYS A 53 4.43 -6.88 7.24
C LYS A 53 3.05 -7.53 7.26
N LEU A 54 2.31 -7.38 6.16
CA LEU A 54 0.95 -7.92 6.05
C LEU A 54 1.00 -9.44 5.90
N SER A 55 0.08 -10.13 6.56
CA SER A 55 -0.17 -11.54 6.29
C SER A 55 -0.77 -11.74 4.89
N GLY A 56 -0.61 -12.93 4.32
CA GLY A 56 -1.21 -13.25 3.02
C GLY A 56 -2.75 -13.11 3.00
N LYS A 57 -3.41 -13.26 4.15
CA LYS A 57 -4.84 -13.00 4.29
C LYS A 57 -5.15 -11.50 4.17
N GLU A 58 -4.44 -10.67 4.92
CA GLU A 58 -4.62 -9.20 4.87
C GLU A 58 -4.30 -8.64 3.50
N ALA A 59 -3.28 -9.17 2.83
CA ALA A 59 -2.95 -8.79 1.46
C ALA A 59 -4.11 -9.09 0.49
N LYS A 60 -4.72 -10.27 0.58
CA LYS A 60 -5.91 -10.62 -0.22
C LYS A 60 -7.09 -9.71 0.10
N ASP A 61 -7.37 -9.48 1.38
CA ASP A 61 -8.47 -8.63 1.82
C ASP A 61 -8.28 -7.17 1.38
N ILE A 62 -7.03 -6.71 1.21
CA ILE A 62 -6.74 -5.36 0.74
C ILE A 62 -6.80 -5.26 -0.78
N PHE A 63 -6.09 -6.13 -1.50
CA PHE A 63 -5.83 -5.96 -2.94
C PHE A 63 -6.76 -6.76 -3.86
N LEU A 64 -7.44 -7.80 -3.34
CA LEU A 64 -8.27 -8.72 -4.11
C LEU A 64 -9.71 -8.85 -3.57
N SER A 65 -10.18 -7.86 -2.78
CA SER A 65 -11.57 -7.79 -2.29
C SER A 65 -12.44 -6.80 -3.06
#